data_AF-C7LXC0-F1
#
_entry.id   AF-C7LXC0-F1
#
_cell.length_a   1.000
_cell.length_b   1.000
_cell.length_c   1.000
_cell.angle_alpha   90.00
_cell.angle_beta   90.00
_cell.angle_gamma   90.00
#
_symmetry.space_group_name_H-M   'P 1'
#
loop_
_entity.id
_entity.type
_entity.pdbx_description
1 polymer ?
#
loop_
_entity_poly.entity_id
_entity_poly.type
_entity_poly.pdbx_seq_one_letter_code
_entity_poly.pdbx_strand_id
1 'polypeptide(L)'
;MTLGKEVLATYDSMLTGDILFERSITPMVIVDSQRIMVKANIRFCDLFEYSREEILGQSTAMLTPSLEHFESYKQCFERTRDGSLQSRDLLYRKKDGALFWVKLTGVPIATDVQQFVLWSFDDITEEVNAREEIRNRYRELEIIFEKVRAGLLFVVDGVINRVNQSFLRMLNEKQENVVGRNVTIFLDCFEKCKTEGTKKLVRFRNRDGHVTIVEREIVPVTENSHIIVFIDITAHVQEKEVLTKKSQIDGLTGIFNRNTFVQFAQEMLLSPAHEFASFMLFDIDHFKEINDTYGHDIGDEVLIELVRLIQQLLRREEIFGRFGGEEFGILFPVAQDQAKVIAQRLLEAIRQHRFTRGNLAVTVSMGLVDNSFSNVFDTMYKEADRLLYIAKNSGRDRLECCALR
;
A
#
# COMPACT_ATOMS: atom_id res chain seq x y z
N MET A 1 -18.61 71.96 -57.15
CA MET A 1 -17.66 71.63 -56.05
C MET A 1 -18.18 70.57 -55.08
N THR A 2 -19.48 70.26 -55.07
CA THR A 2 -20.10 69.32 -54.12
C THR A 2 -19.87 67.84 -54.48
N LEU A 3 -19.91 67.49 -55.77
CA LEU A 3 -19.68 66.12 -56.26
C LEU A 3 -18.27 65.58 -55.91
N GLY A 4 -17.25 66.44 -55.87
CA GLY A 4 -15.88 66.03 -55.55
C GLY A 4 -15.66 65.71 -54.07
N LYS A 5 -16.44 66.31 -53.15
CA LYS A 5 -16.32 66.06 -51.71
C LYS A 5 -16.96 64.74 -51.29
N GLU A 6 -18.07 64.35 -51.91
CA GLU A 6 -18.73 63.05 -51.66
C GLU A 6 -17.92 61.88 -52.21
N VAL A 7 -17.31 62.03 -53.39
CA VAL A 7 -16.42 61.03 -53.97
C VAL A 7 -15.15 60.86 -53.13
N LEU A 8 -14.54 61.95 -52.65
CA LEU A 8 -13.37 61.90 -51.77
C LEU A 8 -13.72 61.28 -50.40
N ALA A 9 -14.86 61.62 -49.80
CA ALA A 9 -15.29 61.03 -48.53
C ALA A 9 -15.58 59.52 -48.63
N THR A 10 -16.14 59.08 -49.75
CA THR A 10 -16.36 57.65 -50.03
C THR A 10 -15.04 56.92 -50.24
N TYR A 11 -14.11 57.53 -50.98
CA TYR A 11 -12.77 56.97 -51.21
C TYR A 11 -11.96 56.87 -49.91
N ASP A 12 -11.95 57.91 -49.08
CA ASP A 12 -11.29 57.91 -47.77
C ASP A 12 -11.92 56.89 -46.81
N SER A 13 -13.25 56.71 -46.84
CA SER A 13 -13.95 55.71 -46.02
C SER A 13 -13.60 54.28 -46.44
N MET A 14 -13.55 54.00 -47.76
CA MET A 14 -13.12 52.70 -48.28
C MET A 14 -11.64 52.42 -47.96
N LEU A 15 -10.76 53.41 -48.16
CA LEU A 15 -9.34 53.31 -47.85
C LEU A 15 -9.10 53.07 -46.36
N THR A 16 -9.87 53.74 -45.49
CA THR A 16 -9.81 53.55 -44.03
C THR A 16 -10.26 52.16 -43.63
N GLY A 17 -11.36 51.64 -44.18
CA GLY A 17 -11.84 50.28 -43.94
C GLY A 17 -10.83 49.21 -44.36
N ASP A 18 -10.17 49.41 -45.50
CA ASP A 18 -9.12 48.51 -46.01
C ASP A 18 -7.88 48.53 -45.12
N ILE A 19 -7.42 49.70 -44.69
CA ILE A 19 -6.28 49.83 -43.78
C ILE A 19 -6.58 49.18 -42.43
N LEU A 20 -7.78 49.36 -41.88
CA LEU A 20 -8.19 48.76 -40.61
C LEU A 20 -8.26 47.23 -40.69
N PHE A 21 -8.79 46.69 -41.80
CA PHE A 21 -8.81 45.25 -42.03
C PHE A 21 -7.41 44.66 -42.13
N GLU A 22 -6.53 45.30 -42.91
CA GLU A 22 -5.15 44.83 -43.13
C GLU A 22 -4.26 44.98 -41.90
N ARG A 23 -4.41 46.05 -41.13
CA ARG A 23 -3.62 46.32 -39.92
C ARG A 23 -4.20 45.73 -38.64
N SER A 24 -5.36 45.07 -38.72
CA SER A 24 -5.91 44.36 -37.58
C SER A 24 -4.92 43.30 -37.07
N ILE A 25 -4.81 43.21 -35.75
CA ILE A 25 -4.00 42.18 -35.09
C ILE A 25 -4.66 40.80 -35.18
N THR A 26 -5.97 40.76 -35.42
CA THR A 26 -6.74 39.52 -35.52
C THR A 26 -6.69 38.97 -36.94
N PRO A 27 -6.33 37.70 -37.15
CA PRO A 27 -6.48 37.00 -38.42
C PRO A 27 -7.93 37.04 -38.90
N MET A 28 -8.16 37.56 -40.11
CA MET A 28 -9.50 37.73 -40.66
C MET A 28 -9.59 37.36 -42.14
N VAL A 29 -10.71 36.73 -42.51
CA VAL A 29 -11.06 36.44 -43.91
C VAL A 29 -12.53 36.81 -44.17
N ILE A 30 -12.79 37.36 -45.34
CA ILE A 30 -14.15 37.59 -45.85
C ILE A 30 -14.44 36.50 -46.87
N VAL A 31 -15.58 35.84 -46.72
CA VAL A 31 -16.06 34.81 -47.64
C VAL A 31 -17.40 35.18 -48.24
N ASP A 32 -17.67 34.71 -49.44
CA ASP A 32 -18.96 34.84 -50.11
C ASP A 32 -19.98 33.76 -49.66
N SER A 33 -21.17 33.78 -50.26
CA SER A 33 -22.25 32.81 -50.00
C SER A 33 -21.91 31.36 -50.37
N GLN A 34 -20.87 31.14 -51.19
CA GLN A 34 -20.36 29.81 -51.55
C GLN A 34 -19.18 29.37 -50.67
N ARG A 35 -18.84 30.14 -49.62
CA ARG A 35 -17.70 29.91 -48.72
C ARG A 35 -16.33 30.03 -49.43
N ILE A 36 -16.28 30.81 -50.51
CA ILE A 36 -15.07 31.16 -51.24
C ILE A 36 -14.45 32.41 -50.61
N MET A 37 -13.13 32.37 -50.40
CA MET A 37 -12.40 33.46 -49.76
C MET A 37 -12.18 34.61 -50.75
N VAL A 38 -12.83 35.75 -50.48
CA VAL A 38 -12.78 36.94 -51.34
C VAL A 38 -11.78 37.99 -50.84
N LYS A 39 -11.45 37.98 -49.54
CA LYS A 39 -10.44 38.87 -48.95
C LYS A 39 -9.82 38.22 -47.73
N ALA A 40 -8.51 38.37 -47.54
CA ALA A 40 -7.78 37.86 -46.38
C ALA A 40 -6.74 38.90 -45.92
N ASN A 41 -6.69 39.21 -44.63
CA ASN A 41 -5.66 40.11 -44.12
C ASN A 41 -4.31 39.39 -43.97
N ILE A 42 -3.24 40.15 -43.76
CA ILE A 42 -1.89 39.58 -43.62
C ILE A 42 -1.81 38.58 -42.45
N ARG A 43 -2.48 38.86 -41.33
CA ARG A 43 -2.50 37.97 -40.14
C ARG A 43 -3.14 36.63 -40.40
N PHE A 44 -4.16 36.58 -41.26
CA PHE A 44 -4.76 35.33 -41.72
C PHE A 44 -3.79 34.52 -42.57
N CYS A 45 -3.08 35.17 -43.49
CA CYS A 45 -2.07 34.53 -44.32
C CYS A 45 -0.93 33.97 -43.46
N ASP A 46 -0.45 34.75 -42.48
CA ASP A 46 0.58 34.34 -41.51
C ASP A 46 0.14 33.10 -40.70
N LEU A 47 -1.09 33.11 -40.16
CA LEU A 47 -1.62 32.03 -39.32
C LEU A 47 -1.73 30.70 -40.06
N PHE A 48 -2.23 30.74 -41.30
CA PHE A 48 -2.48 29.54 -42.11
C PHE A 48 -1.31 29.15 -43.03
N GLU A 49 -0.27 29.99 -43.10
CA GLU A 49 0.96 29.79 -43.86
C GLU A 49 0.78 29.73 -45.39
N TYR A 50 -0.32 30.33 -45.89
CA TYR A 50 -0.57 30.50 -47.31
C TYR A 50 -0.33 31.94 -47.74
N SER A 51 0.14 32.15 -48.97
CA SER A 51 0.18 33.48 -49.55
C SER A 51 -1.23 33.96 -49.90
N ARG A 52 -1.40 35.27 -50.05
CA ARG A 52 -2.69 35.86 -50.44
C ARG A 52 -3.16 35.32 -51.80
N GLU A 53 -2.24 35.18 -52.76
CA GLU A 53 -2.52 34.67 -54.10
C GLU A 53 -2.98 33.20 -54.07
N GLU A 54 -2.52 32.42 -53.10
CA GLU A 54 -2.90 31.02 -52.92
C GLU A 54 -4.29 30.87 -52.25
N ILE A 55 -4.70 31.84 -51.43
CA ILE A 55 -5.96 31.79 -50.66
C ILE A 55 -7.13 32.37 -51.45
N LEU A 56 -6.93 33.50 -52.13
CA LEU A 56 -8.03 34.22 -52.77
C LEU A 56 -8.68 33.38 -53.89
N GLY A 57 -10.00 33.31 -53.89
CA GLY A 57 -10.78 32.50 -54.83
C GLY A 57 -10.84 31.01 -54.47
N GLN A 58 -10.17 30.55 -53.40
CA GLN A 58 -10.27 29.18 -52.92
C GLN A 58 -11.41 28.98 -51.93
N SER A 59 -11.89 27.74 -51.85
CA SER A 59 -12.87 27.33 -50.84
C SER A 59 -12.22 27.17 -49.47
N THR A 60 -12.90 27.65 -48.43
CA THR A 60 -12.49 27.43 -47.03
C THR A 60 -12.36 25.95 -46.63
N ALA A 61 -12.87 25.01 -47.43
CA ALA A 61 -12.66 23.57 -47.25
C ALA A 61 -11.17 23.19 -47.15
N MET A 62 -10.29 23.91 -47.86
CA MET A 62 -8.84 23.64 -47.84
C MET A 62 -8.22 23.78 -46.45
N LEU A 63 -8.81 24.64 -45.61
CA LEU A 63 -8.34 24.97 -44.26
C LEU A 63 -8.88 24.00 -43.20
N THR A 64 -9.78 23.09 -43.58
CA THR A 64 -10.36 22.12 -42.66
C THR A 64 -9.61 20.78 -42.71
N PRO A 65 -9.63 19.98 -41.63
CA PRO A 65 -8.92 18.69 -41.58
C PRO A 65 -9.45 17.68 -42.60
N SER A 66 -10.76 17.70 -42.88
CA SER A 66 -11.41 16.82 -43.86
C SER A 66 -12.70 17.44 -44.41
N LEU A 67 -13.20 16.90 -45.52
CA LEU A 67 -14.50 17.30 -46.10
C LEU A 67 -15.66 17.08 -45.12
N GLU A 68 -15.58 16.08 -44.24
CA GLU A 68 -16.58 15.85 -43.19
C GLU A 68 -16.61 17.01 -42.18
N HIS A 69 -15.45 17.50 -41.74
CA HIS A 69 -15.37 18.68 -40.88
C HIS A 69 -15.96 19.90 -41.59
N PHE A 70 -15.60 20.13 -42.85
CA PHE A 70 -16.14 21.22 -43.66
C PHE A 70 -17.68 21.20 -43.80
N GLU A 71 -18.26 20.02 -44.00
CA GLU A 71 -19.72 19.87 -44.08
C GLU A 71 -20.38 20.01 -42.71
N SER A 72 -19.75 19.52 -41.64
CA SER A 72 -20.28 19.68 -40.27
C SER A 72 -20.44 21.14 -39.85
N TYR A 73 -19.64 22.04 -40.44
CA TYR A 73 -19.68 23.49 -40.16
C TYR A 73 -20.66 24.26 -41.05
N LYS A 74 -21.30 23.60 -42.03
CA LYS A 74 -22.21 24.24 -42.99
C LYS A 74 -23.37 24.98 -42.29
N GLN A 75 -23.98 24.35 -41.29
CA GLN A 75 -25.06 24.96 -40.52
C GLN A 75 -24.60 26.20 -39.74
N CYS A 76 -23.37 26.19 -39.20
CA CYS A 76 -22.80 27.36 -38.53
C CYS A 76 -22.65 28.52 -39.51
N PHE A 77 -22.14 28.26 -40.72
CA PHE A 77 -22.01 29.27 -41.76
C PHE A 77 -23.37 29.85 -42.19
N GLU A 78 -24.36 29.00 -42.47
CA GLU A 78 -25.71 29.42 -42.87
C GLU A 78 -26.36 30.31 -41.80
N ARG A 79 -26.29 29.91 -40.52
CA ARG A 79 -26.84 30.71 -39.41
C ARG A 79 -26.12 32.04 -39.22
N THR A 80 -24.80 32.09 -39.43
CA THR A 80 -24.06 33.35 -39.34
C THR A 80 -24.42 34.28 -40.47
N ARG A 81 -24.50 33.77 -41.71
CA ARG A 81 -24.94 34.51 -42.89
C ARG A 81 -26.33 35.13 -42.68
N ASP A 82 -27.24 34.37 -42.07
CA ASP A 82 -28.62 34.78 -41.85
C ASP A 82 -28.79 35.76 -40.65
N GLY A 83 -27.69 36.29 -40.09
CA GLY A 83 -27.73 37.41 -39.14
C GLY A 83 -27.24 37.11 -37.72
N SER A 84 -26.91 35.85 -37.38
CA SER A 84 -26.54 35.50 -36.00
C SER A 84 -25.03 35.55 -35.76
N LEU A 85 -24.57 36.32 -34.76
CA LEU A 85 -23.19 36.23 -34.28
C LEU A 85 -22.96 34.81 -33.72
N GLN A 86 -21.98 34.10 -34.26
CA GLN A 86 -21.59 32.76 -33.79
C GLN A 86 -20.11 32.77 -33.40
N SER A 87 -19.79 32.14 -32.28
CA SER A 87 -18.42 31.82 -31.87
C SER A 87 -18.35 30.32 -31.57
N ARG A 88 -17.38 29.61 -32.15
CA ARG A 88 -17.15 28.18 -31.90
C ARG A 88 -15.68 27.79 -31.97
N ASP A 89 -15.32 26.83 -31.14
CA ASP A 89 -13.99 26.21 -31.12
C ASP A 89 -13.98 25.08 -32.14
N LEU A 90 -13.16 25.20 -33.19
CA LEU A 90 -13.13 24.30 -34.34
C LEU A 90 -11.69 23.91 -34.68
N LEU A 91 -11.52 22.68 -35.16
CA LEU A 91 -10.21 22.21 -35.62
C LEU A 91 -9.98 22.63 -37.06
N TYR A 92 -8.84 23.27 -37.30
CA TYR A 92 -8.37 23.76 -38.59
C TYR A 92 -7.00 23.16 -38.92
N ARG A 93 -6.59 23.32 -40.18
CA ARG A 93 -5.35 22.78 -40.73
C ARG A 93 -4.58 23.88 -41.46
N LYS A 94 -3.29 24.01 -41.16
CA LYS A 94 -2.34 24.89 -41.85
C LYS A 94 -1.86 24.29 -43.17
N LYS A 95 -1.11 25.07 -43.96
CA LYS A 95 -0.55 24.62 -45.25
C LYS A 95 0.36 23.40 -45.14
N ASP A 96 1.19 23.34 -44.10
CA ASP A 96 2.10 22.23 -43.82
C ASP A 96 1.37 20.94 -43.36
N GLY A 97 0.06 21.03 -43.11
CA GLY A 97 -0.77 19.94 -42.62
C GLY A 97 -0.95 19.91 -41.10
N ALA A 98 -0.31 20.80 -40.34
CA ALA A 98 -0.47 20.89 -38.90
C ALA A 98 -1.91 21.24 -38.51
N LEU A 99 -2.45 20.53 -37.52
CA LEU A 99 -3.78 20.76 -36.99
C LEU A 99 -3.71 21.70 -35.78
N PHE A 100 -4.66 22.63 -35.70
CA PHE A 100 -4.71 23.61 -34.63
C PHE A 100 -6.15 24.02 -34.33
N TRP A 101 -6.42 24.36 -33.07
CA TRP A 101 -7.75 24.76 -32.62
C TRP A 101 -7.95 26.26 -32.79
N VAL A 102 -9.10 26.63 -33.35
CA VAL A 102 -9.47 28.02 -33.60
C VAL A 102 -10.80 28.32 -32.96
N LYS A 103 -10.87 29.39 -32.18
CA LYS A 103 -12.13 30.03 -31.84
C LYS A 103 -12.57 30.93 -32.99
N LEU A 104 -13.42 30.37 -33.84
CA LEU A 104 -13.93 31.03 -35.03
C LEU A 104 -15.12 31.92 -34.66
N THR A 105 -15.03 33.21 -34.98
CA THR A 105 -16.13 34.17 -34.76
C THR A 105 -16.55 34.81 -36.07
N GLY A 106 -17.85 34.77 -36.38
CA GLY A 106 -18.37 35.21 -37.68
C GLY A 106 -19.37 36.34 -37.56
N VAL A 107 -19.21 37.35 -38.40
CA VAL A 107 -20.09 38.52 -38.51
C VAL A 107 -20.60 38.62 -39.96
N PRO A 108 -21.92 38.62 -40.19
CA PRO A 108 -22.47 38.83 -41.53
C PRO A 108 -22.22 40.27 -42.00
N ILE A 109 -21.83 40.42 -43.26
CA ILE A 109 -21.70 41.69 -43.96
C ILE A 109 -22.72 41.68 -45.11
N ALA A 110 -23.76 42.51 -45.00
CA ALA A 110 -24.74 42.66 -46.07
C ALA A 110 -24.36 43.84 -46.99
N THR A 111 -24.36 43.60 -48.29
CA THR A 111 -24.36 44.65 -49.32
C THR A 111 -25.67 44.62 -50.10
N ASP A 112 -25.99 45.66 -50.87
CA ASP A 112 -27.23 45.74 -51.67
C ASP A 112 -27.38 44.62 -52.72
N VAL A 113 -26.29 43.91 -53.03
CA VAL A 113 -26.23 42.94 -54.16
C VAL A 113 -25.77 41.54 -53.70
N GLN A 114 -25.02 41.42 -52.60
CA GLN A 114 -24.46 40.13 -52.14
C GLN A 114 -24.26 40.09 -50.61
N GLN A 115 -24.37 38.89 -50.02
CA GLN A 115 -24.05 38.65 -48.61
C GLN A 115 -22.66 38.03 -48.47
N PHE A 116 -21.86 38.59 -47.58
CA PHE A 116 -20.56 38.09 -47.18
C PHE A 116 -20.56 37.74 -45.69
N VAL A 117 -19.57 36.97 -45.25
CA VAL A 117 -19.31 36.74 -43.83
C VAL A 117 -17.85 37.07 -43.55
N LEU A 118 -17.62 37.97 -42.58
CA LEU A 118 -16.30 38.20 -42.01
C LEU A 118 -16.07 37.20 -40.89
N TRP A 119 -15.03 36.40 -41.03
CA TRP A 119 -14.57 35.46 -40.02
C TRP A 119 -13.29 35.98 -39.38
N SER A 120 -13.25 35.98 -38.05
CA SER A 120 -12.04 36.17 -37.27
C SER A 120 -11.59 34.85 -36.63
N PHE A 121 -10.28 34.64 -36.57
CA PHE A 121 -9.66 33.41 -36.07
C PHE A 121 -8.80 33.77 -34.88
N ASP A 122 -9.03 33.07 -33.78
CA ASP A 122 -8.22 33.15 -32.56
C ASP A 122 -7.66 31.75 -32.32
N ASP A 123 -6.33 31.60 -32.38
CA ASP A 123 -5.67 30.30 -32.18
C ASP A 123 -5.70 29.98 -30.68
N ILE A 124 -6.48 28.96 -30.33
CA ILE A 124 -6.70 28.52 -28.95
C ILE A 124 -6.03 27.17 -28.65
N THR A 125 -5.07 26.76 -29.49
CA THR A 125 -4.44 25.44 -29.41
C THR A 125 -3.72 25.25 -28.08
N GLU A 126 -3.01 26.27 -27.61
CA GLU A 126 -2.33 26.23 -26.31
C GLU A 126 -3.33 26.10 -25.16
N GLU A 127 -4.43 26.85 -25.14
CA GLU A 127 -5.43 26.73 -24.08
C GLU A 127 -6.17 25.38 -24.10
N VAL A 128 -6.50 24.86 -25.28
CA VAL A 128 -7.14 23.54 -25.40
C VAL A 128 -6.20 22.45 -24.91
N ASN A 129 -4.94 22.45 -25.35
CA ASN A 129 -3.96 21.46 -24.93
C ASN A 129 -3.69 21.52 -23.41
N ALA A 130 -3.50 22.72 -22.85
CA ALA A 130 -3.31 22.89 -21.41
C ALA A 130 -4.52 22.41 -20.60
N ARG A 131 -5.73 22.69 -21.07
CA ARG A 131 -6.98 22.23 -20.44
C ARG A 131 -7.11 20.72 -20.48
N GLU A 132 -6.75 20.08 -21.59
CA GLU A 132 -6.76 18.62 -21.71
C GLU A 132 -5.69 17.96 -20.84
N GLU A 133 -4.48 18.51 -20.78
CA GLU A 133 -3.41 18.00 -19.91
C GLU A 133 -3.85 18.02 -18.43
N ILE A 134 -4.39 19.14 -17.98
CA ILE A 134 -4.92 19.28 -16.61
C ILE A 134 -6.01 18.23 -16.37
N ARG A 135 -6.97 18.09 -17.29
CA ARG A 135 -8.05 17.10 -17.18
C ARG A 135 -7.51 15.67 -17.11
N ASN A 136 -6.51 15.33 -17.91
CA ASN A 136 -5.91 14.00 -17.93
C ASN A 136 -5.17 13.70 -16.63
N ARG A 137 -4.34 14.64 -16.15
CA ARG A 137 -3.66 14.52 -14.84
C ARG A 137 -4.66 14.36 -13.70
N TYR A 138 -5.76 15.12 -13.69
CA TYR A 138 -6.80 14.95 -12.66
C TYR A 138 -7.46 13.57 -12.72
N ARG A 139 -7.76 13.04 -13.91
CA ARG A 139 -8.32 11.69 -14.05
C ARG A 139 -7.36 10.61 -13.54
N GLU A 140 -6.07 10.73 -13.84
CA GLU A 140 -5.06 9.78 -13.37
C GLU A 140 -5.00 9.75 -11.84
N LEU A 141 -4.94 10.92 -11.20
CA LEU A 141 -4.96 11.03 -9.74
C LEU A 141 -6.24 10.47 -9.12
N GLU A 142 -7.39 10.68 -9.76
CA GLU A 142 -8.68 10.13 -9.31
C GLU A 142 -8.69 8.60 -9.36
N ILE A 143 -8.17 8.03 -10.44
CA ILE A 143 -8.06 6.58 -10.59
C ILE A 143 -7.13 6.00 -9.51
N ILE A 144 -5.98 6.62 -9.27
CA ILE A 144 -5.05 6.18 -8.22
C ILE A 144 -5.73 6.22 -6.85
N PHE A 145 -6.36 7.35 -6.51
CA PHE A 145 -7.05 7.54 -5.25
C PHE A 145 -8.12 6.46 -5.01
N GLU A 146 -8.92 6.16 -6.04
CA GLU A 146 -10.01 5.18 -5.93
C GLU A 146 -9.59 3.72 -6.01
N LYS A 147 -8.51 3.40 -6.73
CA LYS A 147 -8.08 2.01 -6.97
C LYS A 147 -7.07 1.49 -5.95
N VAL A 148 -6.40 2.36 -5.19
CA VAL A 148 -5.49 1.94 -4.13
C VAL A 148 -6.25 1.09 -3.10
N ARG A 149 -5.63 -0.02 -2.67
CA ARG A 149 -6.22 -0.96 -1.71
C ARG A 149 -6.25 -0.41 -0.28
N ALA A 150 -5.38 0.54 0.03
CA ALA A 150 -5.42 1.26 1.29
C ALA A 150 -6.67 2.14 1.36
N GLY A 151 -7.31 2.20 2.53
CA GLY A 151 -8.33 3.19 2.81
C GLY A 151 -7.69 4.57 2.93
N LEU A 152 -8.18 5.55 2.18
CA LEU A 152 -7.67 6.91 2.18
C LEU A 152 -8.77 7.87 2.61
N LEU A 153 -8.44 8.77 3.54
CA LEU A 153 -9.24 9.93 3.90
C LEU A 153 -8.44 11.20 3.65
N PHE A 154 -9.05 12.18 3.00
CA PHE A 154 -8.54 13.55 2.96
C PHE A 154 -9.35 14.41 3.93
N VAL A 155 -8.68 14.93 4.93
CA VAL A 155 -9.28 15.66 6.05
C VAL A 155 -8.79 17.10 6.02
N VAL A 156 -9.71 18.06 6.13
CA VAL A 156 -9.40 19.50 6.23
C VAL A 156 -10.13 20.05 7.45
N ASP A 157 -9.42 20.72 8.34
CA ASP A 157 -9.95 21.26 9.60
C ASP A 157 -10.71 20.20 10.42
N GLY A 158 -10.21 18.95 10.39
CA GLY A 158 -10.83 17.80 11.06
C GLY A 158 -12.09 17.24 10.38
N VAL A 159 -12.52 17.79 9.24
CA VAL A 159 -13.68 17.33 8.46
C VAL A 159 -13.21 16.49 7.27
N ILE A 160 -13.85 15.35 7.05
CA ILE A 160 -13.55 14.47 5.92
C ILE A 160 -14.09 15.13 4.64
N ASN A 161 -13.19 15.63 3.80
CA ASN A 161 -13.55 16.19 2.49
C ASN A 161 -13.63 15.13 1.41
N ARG A 162 -12.77 14.12 1.46
CA ARG A 162 -12.77 13.01 0.49
C ARG A 162 -12.43 11.69 1.15
N VAL A 163 -12.93 10.61 0.54
CA VAL A 163 -12.74 9.24 0.97
C VAL A 163 -12.72 8.34 -0.26
N ASN A 164 -11.85 7.34 -0.30
CA ASN A 164 -11.83 6.39 -1.42
C ASN A 164 -12.72 5.17 -1.18
N GLN A 165 -13.04 4.43 -2.24
CA GLN A 165 -13.85 3.21 -2.18
C GLN A 165 -13.27 2.12 -1.26
N SER A 166 -11.95 2.06 -1.09
CA SER A 166 -11.33 1.08 -0.19
C SER A 166 -11.65 1.35 1.27
N PHE A 167 -11.62 2.61 1.72
CA PHE A 167 -12.00 2.96 3.08
C PHE A 167 -13.50 2.73 3.33
N LEU A 168 -14.36 3.09 2.37
CA LEU A 168 -15.80 2.86 2.46
C LEU A 168 -16.14 1.37 2.63
N ARG A 169 -15.45 0.49 1.91
CA ARG A 169 -15.59 -0.96 2.06
C ARG A 169 -15.10 -1.47 3.41
N MET A 170 -13.96 -0.96 3.91
CA MET A 170 -13.46 -1.29 5.25
C MET A 170 -14.48 -0.91 6.33
N LEU A 171 -15.00 0.31 6.25
CA LEU A 171 -15.98 0.85 7.20
C LEU A 171 -17.37 0.21 7.06
N ASN A 172 -17.65 -0.38 5.89
CA ASN A 172 -18.98 -0.79 5.43
C ASN A 172 -20.00 0.34 5.44
N GLU A 173 -19.65 1.46 4.80
CA GLU A 173 -20.47 2.67 4.76
C GLU A 173 -20.55 3.29 3.37
N LYS A 174 -21.58 4.12 3.18
CA LYS A 174 -21.70 4.93 1.97
C LYS A 174 -21.02 6.28 2.13
N GLN A 175 -20.52 6.82 1.03
CA GLN A 175 -19.78 8.09 1.01
C GLN A 175 -20.57 9.25 1.62
N GLU A 176 -21.88 9.32 1.36
CA GLU A 176 -22.74 10.43 1.83
C GLU A 176 -22.87 10.47 3.35
N ASN A 177 -22.62 9.34 4.03
CA ASN A 177 -22.63 9.26 5.48
C ASN A 177 -21.28 9.64 6.11
N VAL A 178 -20.20 9.67 5.31
CA VAL A 178 -18.81 9.85 5.78
C VAL A 178 -18.29 11.24 5.44
N VAL A 179 -18.47 11.69 4.19
CA VAL A 179 -18.00 13.01 3.75
C VAL A 179 -18.77 14.12 4.47
N GLY A 180 -18.06 15.18 4.86
CA GLY A 180 -18.60 16.29 5.64
C GLY A 180 -18.73 16.00 7.14
N ARG A 181 -18.45 14.77 7.60
CA ARG A 181 -18.39 14.44 9.02
C ARG A 181 -17.02 14.78 9.59
N ASN A 182 -16.99 15.12 10.88
CA ASN A 182 -15.73 15.25 11.59
C ASN A 182 -15.08 13.87 11.73
N VAL A 183 -13.79 13.77 11.42
CA VAL A 183 -13.02 12.53 11.51
C VAL A 183 -13.08 11.93 12.91
N THR A 184 -13.30 12.76 13.94
CA THR A 184 -13.40 12.31 15.32
C THR A 184 -14.63 11.44 15.63
N ILE A 185 -15.67 11.46 14.79
CA ILE A 185 -16.84 10.59 15.00
C ILE A 185 -16.44 9.11 14.85
N PHE A 186 -15.37 8.83 14.11
CA PHE A 186 -14.81 7.50 13.97
C PHE A 186 -13.73 7.22 15.04
N LEU A 187 -13.65 8.00 16.14
CA LEU A 187 -12.64 7.84 17.22
C LEU A 187 -12.68 6.50 17.94
N ASP A 188 -13.79 5.76 17.91
CA ASP A 188 -13.78 4.36 18.40
C ASP A 188 -12.88 3.45 17.53
N CYS A 189 -12.54 3.89 16.32
CA CYS A 189 -11.50 3.32 15.44
C CYS A 189 -10.15 4.04 15.55
N PHE A 190 -10.04 5.10 16.36
CA PHE A 190 -8.83 5.88 16.54
C PHE A 190 -8.51 6.02 18.03
N GLU A 191 -7.67 5.14 18.58
CA GLU A 191 -7.04 5.44 19.86
C GLU A 191 -6.38 6.83 19.76
N LYS A 192 -6.77 7.71 20.70
CA LYS A 192 -6.36 9.12 20.82
C LYS A 192 -4.88 9.28 20.48
N CYS A 193 -4.57 9.79 19.29
CA CYS A 193 -3.20 10.05 18.86
C CYS A 193 -3.11 11.43 18.24
N LYS A 194 -2.39 12.32 18.94
CA LYS A 194 -2.04 13.68 18.50
C LYS A 194 -0.67 13.73 17.78
N THR A 195 -0.14 12.59 17.33
CA THR A 195 1.23 12.50 16.79
C THR A 195 1.19 12.20 15.30
N GLU A 196 1.53 13.19 14.49
CA GLU A 196 1.78 13.08 13.06
C GLU A 196 2.97 12.15 12.76
N GLY A 197 2.98 11.51 11.58
CA GLY A 197 4.16 10.82 11.04
C GLY A 197 4.56 9.49 11.70
N THR A 198 3.79 8.94 12.66
CA THR A 198 4.06 7.60 13.21
C THR A 198 3.01 6.59 12.77
N LYS A 199 3.46 5.52 12.10
CA LYS A 199 2.64 4.33 11.83
C LYS A 199 2.17 3.72 13.14
N LYS A 200 0.88 3.42 13.24
CA LYS A 200 0.31 2.73 14.42
C LYS A 200 -0.59 1.59 13.99
N LEU A 201 -0.41 0.46 14.66
CA LEU A 201 -1.33 -0.68 14.61
C LEU A 201 -2.57 -0.34 15.43
N VAL A 202 -3.75 -0.46 14.81
CA VAL A 202 -5.03 -0.18 15.47
C VAL A 202 -6.02 -1.29 15.15
N ARG A 203 -6.86 -1.65 16.12
CA ARG A 203 -8.04 -2.49 15.86
C ARG A 203 -9.15 -1.60 15.30
N PHE A 204 -9.43 -1.76 14.02
CA PHE A 204 -10.49 -1.05 13.32
C PHE A 204 -11.77 -1.87 13.41
N ARG A 205 -12.86 -1.26 13.89
CA ARG A 205 -14.17 -1.92 13.97
C ARG A 205 -15.13 -1.25 12.98
N ASN A 206 -15.67 -2.01 12.05
CA ASN A 206 -16.67 -1.50 11.11
C ASN A 206 -18.05 -1.35 11.78
N ARG A 207 -19.04 -0.81 11.03
CA ARG A 207 -20.40 -0.59 11.57
C ARG A 207 -21.12 -1.86 12.04
N ASP A 208 -20.82 -3.00 11.44
CA ASP A 208 -21.42 -4.30 11.80
C ASP A 208 -20.70 -4.98 12.98
N GLY A 209 -19.64 -4.36 13.51
CA GLY A 209 -18.85 -4.91 14.61
C GLY A 209 -17.69 -5.82 14.19
N HIS A 210 -17.47 -6.03 12.88
CA HIS A 210 -16.31 -6.77 12.39
C HIS A 210 -15.02 -6.02 12.70
N VAL A 211 -14.03 -6.71 13.27
CA VAL A 211 -12.76 -6.13 13.69
C VAL A 211 -11.65 -6.56 12.74
N THR A 212 -10.95 -5.56 12.22
CA THR A 212 -9.82 -5.69 11.28
C THR A 212 -8.58 -5.08 11.96
N ILE A 213 -7.39 -5.61 11.69
CA ILE A 213 -6.13 -5.00 12.16
C ILE A 213 -5.62 -4.11 11.05
N VAL A 214 -5.53 -2.81 11.33
CA VAL A 214 -5.06 -1.82 10.37
C VAL A 214 -3.75 -1.17 10.82
N GLU A 215 -2.83 -0.98 9.89
CA GLU A 215 -1.76 0.00 10.04
C GLU A 215 -2.29 1.36 9.59
N ARG A 216 -2.29 2.32 10.50
CA ARG A 216 -2.74 3.69 10.27
C ARG A 216 -1.56 4.65 10.24
N GLU A 217 -1.57 5.55 9.27
CA GLU A 217 -0.62 6.65 9.15
C GLU A 217 -1.36 7.98 8.89
N ILE A 218 -0.88 9.06 9.49
CA ILE A 218 -1.39 10.42 9.27
C ILE A 218 -0.28 11.22 8.61
N VAL A 219 -0.53 11.66 7.38
CA VAL A 219 0.40 12.38 6.52
C VAL A 219 -0.09 13.82 6.37
N PRO A 220 0.65 14.84 6.88
CA PRO A 220 0.27 16.23 6.68
C PRO A 220 0.43 16.62 5.21
N VAL A 221 -0.53 17.40 4.69
CA VAL A 221 -0.49 17.97 3.34
C VAL A 221 -0.31 19.48 3.41
N THR A 222 -1.04 20.14 4.31
CA THR A 222 -0.86 21.56 4.68
C THR A 222 -1.05 21.73 6.19
N GLU A 223 -0.94 22.95 6.72
CA GLU A 223 -1.17 23.24 8.16
C GLU A 223 -2.52 22.73 8.67
N ASN A 224 -3.55 22.77 7.82
CA ASN A 224 -4.93 22.41 8.19
C ASN A 224 -5.44 21.16 7.48
N SER A 225 -4.61 20.46 6.69
CA SER A 225 -5.06 19.30 5.93
C SER A 225 -4.13 18.10 6.05
N HIS A 226 -4.74 16.92 6.15
CA HIS A 226 -4.07 15.65 6.39
C HIS A 226 -4.67 14.56 5.51
N ILE A 227 -3.82 13.65 5.07
CA ILE A 227 -4.23 12.35 4.53
C ILE A 227 -4.12 11.32 5.65
N ILE A 228 -5.18 10.56 5.89
CA ILE A 228 -5.15 9.42 6.78
C ILE A 228 -5.21 8.16 5.94
N VAL A 229 -4.18 7.32 6.11
CA VAL A 229 -4.01 6.07 5.39
C VAL A 229 -4.33 4.90 6.32
N PHE A 230 -5.08 3.93 5.82
CA PHE A 230 -5.43 2.68 6.50
C PHE A 230 -5.05 1.50 5.62
N ILE A 231 -4.15 0.66 6.11
CA ILE A 231 -3.74 -0.56 5.42
C ILE A 231 -4.21 -1.74 6.26
N ASP A 232 -5.11 -2.56 5.71
CA ASP A 232 -5.49 -3.83 6.35
C ASP A 232 -4.30 -4.79 6.30
N ILE A 233 -3.82 -5.16 7.47
CA ILE A 233 -2.69 -6.08 7.68
C ILE A 233 -3.13 -7.32 8.46
N THR A 234 -4.44 -7.58 8.56
CA THR A 234 -5.01 -8.70 9.31
C THR A 234 -4.43 -10.02 8.83
N ALA A 235 -4.40 -10.24 7.51
CA ALA A 235 -3.83 -11.47 6.93
C ALA A 235 -2.35 -11.63 7.27
N HIS A 236 -1.57 -10.55 7.23
CA HIS A 236 -0.14 -10.59 7.54
C HIS A 236 0.12 -10.89 9.02
N VAL A 237 -0.66 -10.29 9.91
CA VAL A 237 -0.60 -10.59 11.35
C VAL A 237 -0.99 -12.04 11.62
N GLN A 238 -2.08 -12.53 11.02
CA GLN A 238 -2.53 -13.92 11.16
C GLN A 238 -1.52 -14.92 10.60
N GLU A 239 -0.92 -14.64 9.44
CA GLU A 239 0.12 -15.48 8.85
C GLU A 239 1.35 -15.54 9.76
N LYS A 240 1.81 -14.38 10.27
CA LYS A 240 2.91 -14.31 11.22
C LYS A 240 2.62 -15.08 12.50
N GLU A 241 1.41 -14.96 13.05
CA GLU A 241 0.98 -15.72 14.21
C GLU A 241 0.93 -17.23 13.93
N VAL A 242 0.41 -17.63 12.76
CA VAL A 242 0.37 -19.05 12.35
C VAL A 242 1.78 -19.60 12.16
N LEU A 243 2.70 -18.85 11.56
CA LEU A 243 4.11 -19.25 11.42
C LEU A 243 4.80 -19.36 12.77
N THR A 244 4.49 -18.45 13.70
CA THR A 244 5.05 -18.47 15.06
C THR A 244 4.47 -19.66 15.86
N LYS A 245 3.17 -19.95 15.71
CA LYS A 245 2.50 -21.10 16.34
C LYS A 245 2.93 -22.45 15.74
N LYS A 246 3.20 -22.51 14.43
CA LYS A 246 3.61 -23.75 13.74
C LYS A 246 5.02 -24.23 14.09
N SER A 247 5.80 -23.44 14.82
CA SER A 247 7.10 -23.86 15.34
C SER A 247 7.13 -23.74 16.86
N GLN A 248 6.16 -24.35 17.55
CA GLN A 248 6.18 -24.48 19.01
C GLN A 248 6.85 -25.77 19.50
N ILE A 249 6.83 -26.80 18.65
CA ILE A 249 7.33 -28.13 18.96
C ILE A 249 8.60 -28.42 18.15
N ASP A 250 9.46 -29.27 18.71
CA ASP A 250 10.57 -29.89 18.00
C ASP A 250 10.02 -30.88 16.96
N GLY A 251 10.46 -30.74 15.70
CA GLY A 251 9.90 -31.49 14.58
C GLY A 251 10.15 -33.00 14.63
N LEU A 252 11.18 -33.44 15.36
CA LEU A 252 11.50 -34.87 15.52
C LEU A 252 10.76 -35.48 16.72
N THR A 253 10.84 -34.83 17.88
CA THR A 253 10.41 -35.42 19.15
C THR A 253 8.99 -35.04 19.56
N GLY A 254 8.41 -33.97 19.01
CA GLY A 254 7.05 -33.52 19.29
C GLY A 254 6.84 -32.82 20.64
N ILE A 255 7.88 -32.66 21.46
CA ILE A 255 7.87 -31.82 22.68
C ILE A 255 8.21 -30.37 22.35
N PHE A 256 8.14 -29.45 23.31
CA PHE A 256 8.43 -28.05 23.05
C PHE A 256 9.86 -27.85 22.53
N ASN A 257 10.03 -26.95 21.57
CA ASN A 257 11.37 -26.51 21.21
C ASN A 257 11.91 -25.49 22.22
N ARG A 258 13.20 -25.18 22.13
CA ARG A 258 13.89 -24.21 23.01
C ARG A 258 13.13 -22.91 23.19
N ASN A 259 12.67 -22.28 22.10
CA ASN A 259 12.02 -20.97 22.16
C ASN A 259 10.72 -21.04 22.99
N THR A 260 9.92 -22.08 22.76
CA THR A 260 8.63 -22.26 23.44
C THR A 260 8.84 -22.66 24.90
N PHE A 261 9.82 -23.50 25.17
CA PHE A 261 10.21 -23.84 26.54
C PHE A 261 10.60 -22.58 27.33
N VAL A 262 11.49 -21.75 26.78
CA VAL A 262 11.96 -20.52 27.44
C VAL A 262 10.81 -19.57 27.73
N GLN A 263 9.88 -19.41 26.79
CA GLN A 263 8.70 -18.57 26.98
C GLN A 263 7.87 -19.06 28.18
N PHE A 264 7.48 -20.34 28.20
CA PHE A 264 6.68 -20.87 29.31
C PHE A 264 7.45 -20.92 30.63
N ALA A 265 8.76 -21.09 30.59
CA ALA A 265 9.60 -21.03 31.77
C ALA A 265 9.60 -19.64 32.40
N GLN A 266 9.72 -18.59 31.58
CA GLN A 266 9.64 -17.20 32.05
C GLN A 266 8.25 -16.90 32.63
N GLU A 267 7.18 -17.36 31.98
CA GLU A 267 5.81 -17.21 32.48
C GLU A 267 5.62 -17.91 33.84
N MET A 268 6.12 -19.14 34.01
CA MET A 268 6.05 -19.88 35.26
C MET A 268 6.85 -19.21 36.39
N LEU A 269 8.08 -18.78 36.11
CA LEU A 269 8.98 -18.14 37.10
C LEU A 269 8.48 -16.77 37.60
N LEU A 270 7.71 -16.06 36.77
CA LEU A 270 7.13 -14.77 37.13
C LEU A 270 5.72 -14.88 37.72
N SER A 271 5.11 -16.06 37.67
CA SER A 271 3.74 -16.28 38.10
C SER A 271 3.62 -16.29 39.63
N PRO A 272 2.74 -15.46 40.24
CA PRO A 272 2.46 -15.53 41.67
C PRO A 272 1.83 -16.86 42.11
N ALA A 273 1.32 -17.67 41.16
CA ALA A 273 0.73 -18.97 41.44
C ALA A 273 1.79 -20.06 41.71
N HIS A 274 3.06 -19.83 41.35
CA HIS A 274 4.15 -20.78 41.54
C HIS A 274 5.22 -20.19 42.45
N GLU A 275 5.16 -20.53 43.74
CA GLU A 275 6.17 -20.12 44.71
C GLU A 275 7.52 -20.81 44.43
N PHE A 276 7.49 -22.08 44.03
CA PHE A 276 8.67 -22.89 43.76
C PHE A 276 8.72 -23.32 42.30
N ALA A 277 9.91 -23.25 41.72
CA ALA A 277 10.18 -23.78 40.40
C ALA A 277 11.60 -24.37 40.34
N SER A 278 11.74 -25.55 39.75
CA SER A 278 13.02 -26.22 39.57
C SER A 278 13.26 -26.54 38.10
N PHE A 279 14.44 -26.19 37.59
CA PHE A 279 14.85 -26.45 36.22
C PHE A 279 15.90 -27.55 36.18
N MET A 280 15.65 -28.56 35.34
CA MET A 280 16.58 -29.63 35.06
C MET A 280 16.99 -29.59 33.59
N LEU A 281 18.30 -29.57 33.35
CA LEU A 281 18.91 -29.72 32.04
C LEU A 281 19.62 -31.07 31.98
N PHE A 282 19.46 -31.81 30.88
CA PHE A 282 20.08 -33.12 30.75
C PHE A 282 20.43 -33.45 29.30
N ASP A 283 21.44 -34.32 29.17
CA ASP A 283 21.93 -34.84 27.90
C ASP A 283 21.97 -36.36 27.92
N ILE A 284 21.77 -36.96 26.74
CA ILE A 284 22.05 -38.38 26.54
C ILE A 284 23.56 -38.62 26.55
N ASP A 285 23.99 -39.52 27.43
CA ASP A 285 25.39 -39.88 27.53
C ASP A 285 25.85 -40.64 26.28
N HIS A 286 27.03 -40.30 25.77
CA HIS A 286 27.65 -40.96 24.61
C HIS A 286 26.76 -40.96 23.34
N PHE A 287 25.84 -39.99 23.18
CA PHE A 287 24.92 -39.95 22.04
C PHE A 287 25.62 -39.90 20.68
N LYS A 288 26.76 -39.18 20.60
CA LYS A 288 27.59 -39.19 19.40
C LYS A 288 28.08 -40.59 19.04
N GLU A 289 28.52 -41.38 20.02
CA GLU A 289 28.98 -42.76 19.79
C GLU A 289 27.82 -43.66 19.32
N ILE A 290 26.60 -43.43 19.81
CA ILE A 290 25.38 -44.10 19.32
C ILE A 290 25.18 -43.79 17.84
N ASN A 291 25.22 -42.51 17.44
CA ASN A 291 25.09 -42.11 16.04
C ASN A 291 26.22 -42.67 15.16
N ASP A 292 27.46 -42.59 15.63
CA ASP A 292 28.63 -43.05 14.88
C ASP A 292 28.61 -44.59 14.70
N THR A 293 28.05 -45.33 15.66
CA THR A 293 27.99 -46.80 15.63
C THR A 293 26.77 -47.35 14.88
N TYR A 294 25.61 -46.74 15.07
CA TYR A 294 24.32 -47.28 14.60
C TYR A 294 23.62 -46.43 13.53
N GLY A 295 24.15 -45.25 13.22
CA GLY A 295 23.58 -44.30 12.27
C GLY A 295 22.58 -43.34 12.90
N HIS A 296 22.36 -42.21 12.22
CA HIS A 296 21.49 -41.13 12.68
C HIS A 296 20.03 -41.55 12.84
N ASP A 297 19.52 -42.45 11.99
CA ASP A 297 18.14 -42.94 12.11
C ASP A 297 17.89 -43.64 13.47
N ILE A 298 18.88 -44.41 13.95
CA ILE A 298 18.82 -45.06 15.27
C ILE A 298 18.94 -44.04 16.40
N GLY A 299 19.78 -43.01 16.24
CA GLY A 299 19.84 -41.90 17.18
C GLY A 299 18.51 -41.17 17.31
N ASP A 300 17.85 -40.91 16.18
CA ASP A 300 16.52 -40.29 16.13
C ASP A 300 15.46 -41.17 16.81
N GLU A 301 15.49 -42.49 16.60
CA GLU A 301 14.63 -43.43 17.33
C GLU A 301 14.87 -43.38 18.85
N VAL A 302 16.13 -43.34 19.30
CA VAL A 302 16.49 -43.21 20.72
C VAL A 302 15.89 -41.91 21.31
N LEU A 303 16.01 -40.79 20.61
CA LEU A 303 15.45 -39.51 21.05
C LEU A 303 13.92 -39.57 21.20
N ILE A 304 13.23 -40.15 20.22
CA ILE A 304 11.77 -40.30 20.23
C ILE A 304 11.32 -41.23 21.37
N GLU A 305 11.99 -42.36 21.56
CA GLU A 305 11.68 -43.32 22.63
C GLU A 305 11.94 -42.73 24.01
N LEU A 306 13.05 -42.00 24.18
CA LEU A 306 13.39 -41.32 25.44
C LEU A 306 12.30 -40.32 25.82
N VAL A 307 11.86 -39.52 24.85
CA VAL A 307 10.80 -38.53 25.07
C VAL A 307 9.49 -39.20 25.48
N ARG A 308 9.09 -40.30 24.82
CA ARG A 308 7.90 -41.07 25.19
C ARG A 308 7.99 -41.64 26.61
N LEU A 309 9.14 -42.19 26.98
CA LEU A 309 9.39 -42.71 28.31
C LEU A 309 9.25 -41.62 29.38
N ILE A 310 9.87 -40.46 29.16
CA ILE A 310 9.84 -39.33 30.10
C ILE A 310 8.41 -38.77 30.21
N GLN A 311 7.69 -38.61 29.09
CA GLN A 311 6.31 -38.10 29.11
C GLN A 311 5.34 -38.96 29.93
N GLN A 312 5.59 -40.27 30.06
CA GLN A 312 4.78 -41.16 30.91
C GLN A 312 5.01 -40.91 32.42
N LEU A 313 6.12 -40.25 32.77
CA LEU A 313 6.53 -40.00 34.15
C LEU A 313 6.26 -38.56 34.60
N LEU A 314 6.11 -37.64 33.65
CA LEU A 314 5.73 -36.24 33.90
C LEU A 314 4.21 -36.09 34.02
N ARG A 315 3.77 -35.06 34.75
CA ARG A 315 2.36 -34.66 34.80
C ARG A 315 2.13 -33.52 33.80
N ARG A 316 0.94 -32.94 33.84
CA ARG A 316 0.51 -31.89 32.90
C ARG A 316 1.15 -30.53 33.18
N GLU A 317 1.61 -30.30 34.41
CA GLU A 317 2.09 -28.97 34.85
C GLU A 317 3.59 -28.78 34.59
N GLU A 318 4.34 -29.87 34.39
CA GLU A 318 5.74 -29.83 34.00
C GLU A 318 5.88 -29.44 32.52
N ILE A 319 6.81 -28.52 32.25
CA ILE A 319 7.16 -28.13 30.87
C ILE A 319 8.34 -28.99 30.44
N PHE A 320 8.24 -29.66 29.30
CA PHE A 320 9.30 -30.50 28.74
C PHE A 320 9.64 -30.06 27.32
N GLY A 321 10.94 -29.82 27.06
CA GLY A 321 11.40 -29.37 25.75
C GLY A 321 12.79 -29.83 25.37
N ARG A 322 13.08 -29.78 24.06
CA ARG A 322 14.38 -30.10 23.46
C ARG A 322 15.10 -28.82 23.05
N PHE A 323 16.37 -28.70 23.43
CA PHE A 323 17.18 -27.50 23.24
C PHE A 323 18.07 -27.58 21.99
N GLY A 324 18.37 -28.80 21.55
CA GLY A 324 19.06 -29.12 20.30
C GLY A 324 19.90 -30.38 20.47
N GLY A 325 20.14 -31.14 19.40
CA GLY A 325 20.92 -32.39 19.49
C GLY A 325 20.32 -33.36 20.52
N GLU A 326 21.12 -33.78 21.48
CA GLU A 326 20.74 -34.65 22.59
C GLU A 326 20.32 -33.93 23.89
N GLU A 327 20.18 -32.59 23.85
CA GLU A 327 19.95 -31.75 25.01
C GLU A 327 18.47 -31.48 25.25
N PHE A 328 18.04 -31.70 26.50
CA PHE A 328 16.65 -31.60 26.93
C PHE A 328 16.53 -30.82 28.24
N GLY A 329 15.41 -30.12 28.41
CA GLY A 329 15.08 -29.36 29.61
C GLY A 329 13.71 -29.73 30.16
N ILE A 330 13.58 -29.82 31.48
CA ILE A 330 12.29 -29.94 32.19
C ILE A 330 12.20 -28.83 33.24
N LEU A 331 11.07 -28.14 33.28
CA LEU A 331 10.73 -27.21 34.36
C LEU A 331 9.60 -27.79 35.21
N PHE A 332 9.84 -27.88 36.50
CA PHE A 332 8.90 -28.40 37.49
C PHE A 332 8.36 -27.26 38.36
N PRO A 333 7.04 -27.16 38.60
CA PRO A 333 6.46 -26.18 39.51
C PRO A 333 6.56 -26.64 40.98
N VAL A 334 7.72 -27.16 41.38
CA VAL A 334 7.98 -27.68 42.73
C VAL A 334 9.39 -27.31 43.21
N ALA A 335 9.61 -27.41 44.52
CA ALA A 335 10.92 -27.18 45.15
C ALA A 335 11.96 -28.25 44.76
N GLN A 336 13.25 -27.91 44.94
CA GLN A 336 14.37 -28.74 44.49
C GLN A 336 14.31 -30.18 45.00
N ASP A 337 13.92 -30.41 46.26
CA ASP A 337 13.85 -31.75 46.86
C ASP A 337 12.84 -32.65 46.17
N GLN A 338 11.68 -32.10 45.79
CA GLN A 338 10.66 -32.85 45.06
C GLN A 338 11.10 -33.10 43.62
N ALA A 339 11.68 -32.10 42.97
CA ALA A 339 12.23 -32.25 41.62
C ALA A 339 13.35 -33.30 41.58
N LYS A 340 14.18 -33.38 42.63
CA LYS A 340 15.23 -34.39 42.78
C LYS A 340 14.69 -35.81 42.83
N VAL A 341 13.58 -36.03 43.55
CA VAL A 341 12.92 -37.35 43.59
C VAL A 341 12.40 -37.74 42.20
N ILE A 342 11.83 -36.78 41.46
CA ILE A 342 11.37 -37.03 40.08
C ILE A 342 12.57 -37.34 39.17
N ALA A 343 13.64 -36.55 39.23
CA ALA A 343 14.86 -36.76 38.45
C ALA A 343 15.51 -38.13 38.71
N GLN A 344 15.54 -38.58 39.98
CA GLN A 344 16.02 -39.92 40.32
C GLN A 344 15.16 -41.03 39.71
N ARG A 345 13.84 -40.88 39.72
CA ARG A 345 12.92 -41.82 39.05
C ARG A 345 13.13 -41.84 37.53
N LEU A 346 13.38 -40.68 36.92
CA LEU A 346 13.70 -40.57 35.50
C LEU A 346 15.01 -41.31 35.18
N LEU A 347 16.08 -41.08 35.94
CA LEU A 347 17.36 -41.79 35.79
C LEU A 347 17.18 -43.31 35.86
N GLU A 348 16.47 -43.79 36.87
CA GLU A 348 16.28 -45.22 37.08
C GLU A 348 15.42 -45.85 35.96
N ALA A 349 14.36 -45.16 35.53
CA ALA A 349 13.54 -45.61 34.41
C ALA A 349 14.34 -45.68 33.10
N ILE A 350 15.15 -44.66 32.81
CA ILE A 350 16.01 -44.62 31.61
C ILE A 350 17.03 -45.76 31.64
N ARG A 351 17.71 -45.97 32.78
CA ARG A 351 18.70 -47.04 32.97
C ARG A 351 18.11 -48.44 32.80
N GLN A 352 16.88 -48.64 33.24
CA GLN A 352 16.17 -49.92 33.11
C GLN A 352 15.57 -50.11 31.72
N HIS A 353 15.29 -49.03 30.99
CA HIS A 353 14.75 -49.12 29.64
C HIS A 353 15.77 -49.71 28.65
N ARG A 354 15.27 -50.38 27.62
CA ARG A 354 16.08 -50.92 26.54
C ARG A 354 15.55 -50.38 25.22
N PHE A 355 16.34 -49.52 24.61
CA PHE A 355 15.92 -48.70 23.47
C PHE A 355 15.98 -49.48 22.15
N THR A 356 15.25 -48.98 21.14
CA THR A 356 15.27 -49.34 19.72
C THR A 356 15.04 -50.81 19.42
N ARG A 357 14.18 -51.45 20.24
CA ARG A 357 13.82 -52.90 20.27
C ARG A 357 14.68 -53.78 21.18
N GLY A 358 15.23 -53.21 22.25
CA GLY A 358 15.75 -53.99 23.38
C GLY A 358 17.28 -54.13 23.44
N ASN A 359 18.00 -53.52 22.49
CA ASN A 359 19.42 -53.81 22.27
C ASN A 359 20.36 -52.72 22.79
N LEU A 360 19.86 -51.51 23.08
CA LEU A 360 20.68 -50.42 23.58
C LEU A 360 20.36 -50.07 25.03
N ALA A 361 21.41 -49.98 25.84
CA ALA A 361 21.36 -49.32 27.14
C ALA A 361 21.78 -47.86 26.95
N VAL A 362 20.96 -46.94 27.45
CA VAL A 362 21.18 -45.50 27.35
C VAL A 362 21.16 -44.94 28.76
N THR A 363 22.05 -44.00 29.05
CA THR A 363 22.06 -43.24 30.30
C THR A 363 22.01 -41.75 30.00
N VAL A 364 21.68 -40.96 31.02
CA VAL A 364 21.65 -39.51 30.90
C VAL A 364 22.39 -38.88 32.08
N SER A 365 23.03 -37.75 31.82
CA SER A 365 23.58 -36.88 32.86
C SER A 365 22.63 -35.70 33.04
N MET A 366 22.41 -35.27 34.29
CA MET A 366 21.43 -34.23 34.62
C MET A 366 22.02 -33.17 35.56
N GLY A 367 21.70 -31.90 35.33
CA GLY A 367 21.93 -30.78 36.23
C GLY A 367 20.62 -30.15 36.69
N LEU A 368 20.43 -29.97 38.00
CA LEU A 368 19.19 -29.45 38.60
C LEU A 368 19.44 -28.22 39.48
N VAL A 369 18.67 -27.17 39.22
CA VAL A 369 18.70 -25.90 39.96
C VAL A 369 17.28 -25.44 40.27
N ASP A 370 17.07 -24.69 41.35
CA ASP A 370 15.78 -24.09 41.68
C ASP A 370 15.78 -22.56 41.56
N ASN A 371 14.59 -21.99 41.65
CA ASN A 371 14.36 -20.55 41.54
C ASN A 371 14.88 -19.76 42.76
N SER A 372 15.41 -20.42 43.79
CA SER A 372 16.15 -19.76 44.89
C SER A 372 17.49 -19.19 44.41
N PHE A 373 18.08 -19.81 43.37
CA PHE A 373 19.29 -19.31 42.72
C PHE A 373 19.02 -18.04 41.91
N SER A 374 17.94 -18.04 41.12
CA SER A 374 17.50 -16.90 40.32
C SER A 374 16.07 -17.13 39.80
N ASN A 375 15.30 -16.05 39.65
CA ASN A 375 14.02 -16.07 38.92
C ASN A 375 14.18 -15.71 37.43
N VAL A 376 15.41 -15.54 36.94
CA VAL A 376 15.72 -15.30 35.53
C VAL A 376 16.15 -16.61 34.88
N PHE A 377 15.38 -17.08 33.90
CA PHE A 377 15.60 -18.38 33.26
C PHE A 377 17.03 -18.55 32.72
N ASP A 378 17.59 -17.56 32.03
CA ASP A 378 18.94 -17.64 31.47
C ASP A 378 20.02 -17.86 32.53
N THR A 379 19.81 -17.35 33.74
CA THR A 379 20.70 -17.54 34.87
C THR A 379 20.58 -18.96 35.43
N MET A 380 19.36 -19.49 35.55
CA MET A 380 19.12 -20.90 35.90
C MET A 380 19.71 -21.85 34.85
N TYR A 381 19.53 -21.56 33.56
CA TYR A 381 20.05 -22.39 32.48
C TYR A 381 21.57 -22.54 32.53
N LYS A 382 22.30 -21.42 32.73
CA LYS A 382 23.77 -21.46 32.87
C LYS A 382 24.24 -22.28 34.06
N GLU A 383 23.51 -22.23 35.17
CA GLU A 383 23.88 -23.02 36.36
C GLU A 383 23.53 -24.51 36.18
N ALA A 384 22.38 -24.82 35.57
CA ALA A 384 22.02 -26.20 35.23
C ALA A 384 23.03 -26.81 34.24
N ASP A 385 23.49 -26.05 33.25
CA ASP A 385 24.56 -26.45 32.32
C ASP A 385 25.89 -26.73 33.05
N ARG A 386 26.28 -25.87 33.99
CA ARG A 386 27.47 -26.10 34.83
C ARG A 386 27.35 -27.40 35.64
N LEU A 387 26.17 -27.68 36.21
CA LEU A 387 25.91 -28.90 36.97
C LEU A 387 25.87 -30.14 36.05
N LEU A 388 25.29 -30.04 34.87
CA LEU A 388 25.29 -31.08 33.84
C LEU A 388 26.73 -31.42 33.41
N TYR A 389 27.57 -30.40 33.21
CA TYR A 389 28.99 -30.59 32.92
C TYR A 389 29.71 -31.34 34.05
N ILE A 390 29.40 -31.04 35.33
CA ILE A 390 29.93 -31.79 36.47
C ILE A 390 29.45 -33.24 36.44
N ALA A 391 28.17 -33.48 36.15
CA ALA A 391 27.61 -34.83 36.06
C ALA A 391 28.35 -35.67 35.00
N LYS A 392 28.60 -35.08 33.82
CA LYS A 392 29.34 -35.74 32.73
C LYS A 392 30.78 -36.08 33.09
N ASN A 393 31.46 -35.23 33.87
CA ASN A 393 32.85 -35.46 34.27
C ASN A 393 32.99 -36.31 35.54
N SER A 394 31.92 -36.48 36.31
CA SER A 394 31.89 -37.27 37.55
C SER A 394 31.41 -38.72 37.32
N GLY A 395 31.55 -39.22 36.09
CA GLY A 395 31.25 -40.60 35.73
C GLY A 395 29.93 -40.83 35.00
N ARG A 396 29.19 -39.76 34.65
CA ARG A 396 27.89 -39.81 33.93
C ARG A 396 26.81 -40.60 34.69
N ASP A 397 25.65 -40.79 34.05
CA ASP A 397 24.51 -41.55 34.61
C ASP A 397 24.09 -41.08 36.02
N ARG A 398 24.01 -39.77 36.19
CA ARG A 398 23.81 -39.13 37.49
C ARG A 398 23.14 -37.77 37.42
N LEU A 399 22.66 -37.35 38.57
CA LEU A 399 22.12 -36.02 38.83
C LEU A 399 23.10 -35.24 39.71
N GLU A 400 23.43 -34.03 39.28
CA GLU A 400 24.10 -33.02 40.09
C GLU A 400 23.11 -31.89 40.40
N CYS A 401 23.07 -31.42 41.64
CA CYS A 401 22.19 -30.33 42.06
C CYS A 401 22.91 -29.38 43.01
N CYS A 402 22.43 -28.14 43.12
CA CYS A 402 22.91 -27.20 44.13
C CYS A 402 22.74 -27.77 45.54
N ALA A 403 23.68 -27.48 46.45
CA ALA A 403 23.48 -27.77 47.86
C ALA A 403 22.32 -26.93 48.40
N LEU A 404 21.40 -27.56 49.13
CA LEU A 404 20.31 -26.87 49.81
C LEU A 404 20.91 -25.81 50.74
N ARG A 405 20.46 -24.56 50.61
CA ARG A 405 20.87 -23.45 51.49
C ARG A 405 20.02 -23.39 52.75
#